data_AF-A0A7L5E2Y5-F1
#
_entry.id   AF-A0A7L5E2Y5-F1
#
_cell.length_a   1.000
_cell.length_b   1.000
_cell.length_c   1.000
_cell.angle_alpha   90.00
_cell.angle_beta   90.00
_cell.angle_gamma   90.00
#
_symmetry.space_group_name_H-M   'P 1'
#
loop_
_entity.id
_entity.type
_entity.pdbx_description
1 polymer ?
#
loop_
_entity_poly.entity_id
_entity_poly.type
_entity_poly.pdbx_seq_one_letter_code
_entity_poly.pdbx_strand_id
1 'polypeptide(L)'
;MPIRNSIEAVVKNLSGNPAFAYGTANELNQLADDQQFPCVFMYPLQSIELTPALNGSVDNIFTLYLEFLFKTDFDQYTADNETYITQALQLANEFLVKASTYREGEGRYFKIKAGTKAKCLPVYNKYDVNTTGVSITLNLNTMYFDRF
;
A
#
# COMPACT_ATOMS: atom_id res chain seq x y z
N MET A 1 -14.81 6.56 7.31
CA MET A 1 -14.62 5.38 6.44
C MET A 1 -13.36 4.64 6.89
N PRO A 2 -13.29 3.29 6.85
CA PRO A 2 -12.08 2.56 7.21
C PRO A 2 -10.91 2.97 6.30
N ILE A 3 -9.71 3.16 6.84
CA ILE A 3 -8.51 3.59 6.10
C ILE A 3 -8.23 2.74 4.85
N ARG A 4 -8.58 1.45 4.89
CA ARG A 4 -8.59 0.53 3.74
C ARG A 4 -9.24 1.15 2.49
N ASN A 5 -10.45 1.70 2.63
CA ASN A 5 -11.21 2.20 1.48
C ASN A 5 -10.53 3.42 0.84
N SER A 6 -9.92 4.27 1.66
CA SER A 6 -9.15 5.41 1.18
C SER A 6 -7.88 4.95 0.46
N ILE A 7 -7.21 3.89 0.95
CA ILE A 7 -6.07 3.27 0.24
C ILE A 7 -6.51 2.67 -1.08
N GLU A 8 -7.59 1.90 -1.10
CA GLU A 8 -8.16 1.31 -2.32
C GLU A 8 -8.51 2.39 -3.35
N ALA A 9 -9.11 3.51 -2.93
CA ALA A 9 -9.42 4.64 -3.79
C ALA A 9 -8.17 5.26 -4.42
N VAL A 10 -7.06 5.35 -3.68
CA VAL A 10 -5.78 5.80 -4.23
C VAL A 10 -5.23 4.78 -5.24
N VAL A 11 -5.25 3.49 -4.90
CA VAL A 11 -4.76 2.40 -5.77
C VAL A 11 -5.49 2.37 -7.11
N LYS A 12 -6.81 2.49 -7.09
CA LYS A 12 -7.65 2.53 -8.31
C LYS A 12 -7.38 3.72 -9.22
N ASN A 13 -6.73 4.76 -8.71
CA ASN A 13 -6.33 5.92 -9.49
C ASN A 13 -4.88 5.84 -10.00
N LEU A 14 -4.12 4.77 -9.73
CA LEU A 14 -2.76 4.60 -10.22
C LEU A 14 -2.73 4.28 -11.72
N SER A 15 -1.60 4.58 -12.36
CA SER A 15 -1.36 4.20 -13.75
C SER A 15 -1.55 2.69 -13.94
N GLY A 16 -2.22 2.29 -15.02
CA GLY A 16 -2.51 0.88 -15.30
C GLY A 16 -3.67 0.29 -14.50
N ASN A 17 -4.36 1.09 -13.66
CA ASN A 17 -5.53 0.70 -12.88
C ASN A 17 -5.35 -0.66 -12.17
N PRO A 18 -4.33 -0.80 -11.32
CA PRO A 18 -4.03 -2.07 -10.68
C PRO A 18 -5.21 -2.57 -9.84
N ALA A 19 -5.39 -3.90 -9.80
CA ALA A 19 -6.35 -4.51 -8.91
C ALA A 19 -5.95 -4.28 -7.43
N PHE A 20 -6.90 -4.39 -6.51
CA PHE A 20 -6.66 -4.23 -5.09
C PHE A 20 -7.24 -5.39 -4.30
N ALA A 21 -6.41 -6.02 -3.47
CA ALA A 21 -6.84 -7.06 -2.55
C ALA A 21 -6.41 -6.73 -1.12
N TYR A 22 -7.25 -7.08 -0.15
CA TYR A 22 -6.99 -6.89 1.28
C TYR A 22 -7.25 -8.17 2.04
N GLY A 23 -6.28 -8.62 2.83
CA GLY A 23 -6.41 -9.84 3.62
C GLY A 23 -5.10 -10.23 4.31
N THR A 24 -5.17 -11.26 5.14
CA THR A 24 -3.99 -11.94 5.68
C THR A 24 -3.15 -12.58 4.57
N ALA A 25 -1.91 -12.97 4.88
CA ALA A 25 -1.04 -13.62 3.90
C ALA A 25 -1.70 -14.85 3.23
N ASN A 26 -2.44 -15.66 4.01
CA ASN A 26 -3.12 -16.85 3.50
C ASN A 26 -4.30 -16.49 2.58
N GLU A 27 -5.11 -15.50 2.95
CA GLU A 27 -6.23 -15.03 2.12
C GLU A 27 -5.73 -14.39 0.83
N LEU A 28 -4.69 -13.57 0.92
CA LEU A 28 -4.07 -12.94 -0.26
C LEU A 28 -3.45 -13.98 -1.20
N ASN A 29 -2.86 -15.05 -0.66
CA ASN A 29 -2.36 -16.16 -1.48
C ASN A 29 -3.47 -16.85 -2.25
N GLN A 30 -4.60 -17.14 -1.60
CA GLN A 30 -5.76 -17.74 -2.28
C GLN A 30 -6.37 -16.81 -3.32
N LEU A 31 -6.39 -15.50 -3.05
CA LEU A 31 -6.92 -14.52 -3.98
C LEU A 31 -5.99 -14.27 -5.17
N ALA A 32 -4.69 -14.49 -5.02
CA ALA A 32 -3.68 -14.07 -5.99
C ALA A 32 -3.87 -14.70 -7.38
N ASP A 33 -4.33 -15.95 -7.44
CA ASP A 33 -4.61 -16.65 -8.70
C ASP A 33 -5.73 -15.99 -9.52
N ASP A 34 -6.70 -15.40 -8.84
CA ASP A 34 -7.90 -14.79 -9.45
C ASP A 34 -7.76 -13.27 -9.69
N GLN A 35 -6.64 -12.66 -9.28
CA GLN A 35 -6.43 -11.23 -9.45
C GLN A 35 -5.95 -10.87 -10.86
N GLN A 36 -6.41 -9.70 -11.32
CA GLN A 36 -5.85 -9.05 -12.50
C GLN A 36 -4.56 -8.32 -12.11
N PHE A 37 -3.45 -8.61 -12.81
CA PHE A 37 -2.18 -7.92 -12.62
C PHE A 37 -2.03 -6.74 -13.59
N PRO A 38 -1.36 -5.64 -13.21
CA PRO A 38 -0.71 -5.42 -11.91
C PRO A 38 -1.71 -5.31 -10.76
N CYS A 39 -1.33 -5.74 -9.57
CA CYS A 39 -2.19 -5.69 -8.39
C CYS A 39 -1.45 -5.14 -7.17
N VAL A 40 -2.20 -4.57 -6.24
CA VAL A 40 -1.71 -4.06 -4.96
C VAL A 40 -2.38 -4.82 -3.83
N PHE A 41 -1.58 -5.52 -3.05
CA PHE A 41 -2.06 -6.26 -1.88
C PHE A 41 -1.82 -5.44 -0.63
N MET A 42 -2.87 -5.31 0.19
CA MET A 42 -2.81 -4.66 1.49
C MET A 42 -3.02 -5.69 2.59
N TYR A 43 -2.09 -5.72 3.52
CA TYR A 43 -2.18 -6.59 4.68
C TYR A 43 -2.99 -5.92 5.79
N PRO A 44 -3.52 -6.69 6.76
CA PRO A 44 -4.28 -6.12 7.85
C PRO A 44 -3.44 -5.08 8.58
N LEU A 45 -4.10 -3.97 8.93
CA LEU A 45 -3.48 -2.89 9.67
C LEU A 45 -2.93 -3.45 10.98
N GLN A 46 -1.67 -3.15 11.26
CA GLN A 46 -1.14 -3.45 12.59
C GLN A 46 -1.87 -2.62 13.64
N SER A 47 -1.80 -3.06 14.89
CA SER A 47 -2.42 -2.41 16.04
C SER A 47 -2.22 -0.89 16.01
N ILE A 48 -3.29 -0.13 16.25
CA ILE A 48 -3.23 1.33 16.31
C ILE A 48 -2.42 1.71 17.55
N GLU A 49 -1.27 2.34 17.35
CA GLU A 49 -0.53 2.95 18.44
C GLU A 49 -1.21 4.27 18.82
N LEU A 50 -1.78 4.31 20.03
CA LEU A 50 -2.37 5.51 20.61
C LEU A 50 -1.28 6.25 21.40
N THR A 51 -0.90 7.44 20.94
CA THR A 51 0.02 8.29 21.71
C THR A 51 -0.79 9.42 22.37
N PRO A 52 -0.86 9.48 23.71
CA PRO A 52 -1.49 10.60 24.38
C PRO A 52 -0.60 11.84 24.19
N ALA A 53 -1.07 12.86 23.45
CA ALA A 53 -0.38 14.14 23.39
C ALA A 53 -0.75 14.99 24.62
N LEU A 54 0.21 15.78 25.11
CA LEU A 54 0.07 16.65 26.29
C LEU A 54 -1.07 17.69 26.20
N ASN A 55 -1.63 17.91 25.00
CA ASN A 55 -2.67 18.91 24.73
C ASN A 55 -4.07 18.30 24.47
N GLY A 56 -4.29 17.02 24.78
CA GLY A 56 -5.60 16.37 24.61
C GLY A 56 -5.92 15.90 23.18
N SER A 57 -4.99 16.06 22.23
CA SER A 57 -5.08 15.42 20.91
C SER A 57 -4.60 13.97 21.00
N VAL A 58 -5.37 13.03 20.47
CA VAL A 58 -4.95 11.63 20.31
C VAL A 58 -4.35 11.49 18.91
N ASP A 59 -3.04 11.25 18.83
CA ASP A 59 -2.38 10.93 17.57
C ASP A 59 -2.51 9.43 17.30
N ASN A 60 -3.26 9.09 16.25
CA ASN A 60 -3.39 7.71 15.76
C ASN A 60 -2.40 7.47 14.63
N ILE A 61 -1.48 6.54 14.85
CA ILE A 61 -0.53 6.06 13.84
C ILE A 61 -1.03 4.72 13.30
N PHE A 62 -1.17 4.64 11.98
CA PHE A 62 -1.51 3.41 11.26
C PHE A 62 -0.29 2.95 10.46
N THR A 63 0.19 1.74 10.74
CA THR A 63 1.22 1.10 9.94
C THR A 63 0.56 0.29 8.82
N LEU A 64 0.82 0.72 7.58
CA LEU A 64 0.41 0.01 6.37
C LEU A 64 1.54 -0.86 5.85
N TYR A 65 1.17 -2.04 5.36
CA TYR A 65 2.04 -2.87 4.55
C TYR A 65 1.33 -3.17 3.23
N LEU A 66 1.98 -2.76 2.13
CA LEU A 66 1.46 -2.88 0.77
C LEU A 66 2.47 -3.61 -0.11
N GLU A 67 1.99 -4.41 -1.05
CA GLU A 67 2.83 -5.06 -2.06
C GLU A 67 2.31 -4.75 -3.45
N PHE A 68 3.16 -4.20 -4.31
CA PHE A 68 2.88 -3.87 -5.71
C PHE A 68 3.44 -5.00 -6.56
N LEU A 69 2.57 -5.79 -7.17
CA LEU A 69 2.92 -7.07 -7.76
C LEU A 69 2.58 -7.09 -9.26
N PHE A 70 3.45 -7.73 -10.02
CA PHE A 70 3.24 -8.12 -11.41
C PHE A 70 3.29 -9.63 -11.51
N LYS A 71 2.50 -10.20 -12.42
CA LYS A 71 2.56 -11.62 -12.74
C LYS A 71 3.78 -11.88 -13.59
N THR A 72 4.53 -12.91 -13.25
CA THR A 72 5.72 -13.36 -13.99
C THR A 72 5.51 -14.77 -14.50
N ASP A 73 6.20 -15.11 -15.58
CA ASP A 73 6.16 -16.47 -16.13
C ASP A 73 7.10 -17.40 -15.36
N PHE A 74 6.83 -18.70 -15.46
CA PHE A 74 7.75 -19.73 -14.96
C PHE A 74 9.04 -19.70 -15.81
N ASP A 75 10.21 -19.84 -15.17
CA ASP A 75 11.56 -19.77 -15.79
C ASP A 75 11.98 -18.40 -16.38
N GLN A 76 11.42 -17.29 -15.90
CA GLN A 76 11.83 -15.96 -16.35
C GLN A 76 13.25 -15.58 -15.88
N TYR A 77 14.06 -15.02 -16.79
CA TYR A 77 15.44 -14.61 -16.49
C TYR A 77 15.49 -13.42 -15.52
N THR A 78 16.57 -13.31 -14.74
CA THR A 78 16.78 -12.25 -13.74
C THR A 78 16.59 -10.83 -14.29
N ALA A 79 16.98 -10.58 -15.55
CA ALA A 79 16.85 -9.27 -16.18
C ALA A 79 15.39 -8.85 -16.42
N ASP A 80 14.50 -9.80 -16.71
CA ASP A 80 13.07 -9.52 -16.89
C ASP A 80 12.40 -9.20 -15.54
N ASN A 81 12.84 -9.86 -14.48
CA ASN A 81 12.41 -9.55 -13.11
C ASN A 81 12.80 -8.13 -12.70
N GLU A 82 13.98 -7.63 -13.07
CA GLU A 82 14.40 -6.25 -12.79
C GLU A 82 13.48 -5.20 -13.44
N THR A 83 12.91 -5.53 -14.60
CA THR A 83 11.92 -4.67 -15.27
C THR A 83 10.65 -4.55 -14.43
N TYR A 84 10.12 -5.67 -13.93
CA TYR A 84 8.93 -5.66 -13.05
C TYR A 84 9.21 -4.99 -11.71
N ILE A 85 10.40 -5.17 -11.13
CA ILE A 85 10.80 -4.42 -9.93
C ILE A 85 10.78 -2.91 -10.20
N THR A 86 11.31 -2.47 -11.34
CA THR A 86 11.33 -1.04 -11.72
C THR A 86 9.92 -0.50 -11.92
N GLN A 87 9.04 -1.24 -12.60
CA GLN A 87 7.63 -0.88 -12.79
C GLN A 87 6.87 -0.83 -11.46
N ALA A 88 7.11 -1.80 -10.56
CA ALA A 88 6.52 -1.81 -9.22
C ALA A 88 7.02 -0.64 -8.36
N LEU A 89 8.30 -0.27 -8.46
CA LEU A 89 8.84 0.93 -7.82
C LEU A 89 8.16 2.21 -8.33
N GLN A 90 7.92 2.30 -9.65
CA GLN A 90 7.22 3.45 -10.22
C GLN A 90 5.78 3.56 -9.70
N LEU A 91 5.04 2.44 -9.66
CA LEU A 91 3.69 2.41 -9.08
C LEU A 91 3.67 2.75 -7.59
N ALA A 92 4.64 2.22 -6.82
CA ALA A 92 4.78 2.54 -5.40
C ALA A 92 5.07 4.03 -5.17
N ASN A 93 5.93 4.64 -6.00
CA ASN A 93 6.21 6.07 -5.94
C ASN A 93 4.98 6.92 -6.32
N GLU A 94 4.26 6.52 -7.38
CA GLU A 94 3.02 7.18 -7.77
C GLU A 94 1.98 7.11 -6.64
N PHE A 95 1.86 5.94 -6.00
CA PHE A 95 1.01 5.75 -4.84
C PHE A 95 1.38 6.72 -3.72
N LEU A 96 2.66 6.83 -3.36
CA LEU A 96 3.10 7.76 -2.31
C LEU A 96 2.71 9.21 -2.60
N VAL A 97 2.91 9.66 -3.84
CA VAL A 97 2.54 11.02 -4.26
C VAL A 97 1.03 11.22 -4.16
N LYS A 98 0.24 10.33 -4.77
CA LYS A 98 -1.23 10.44 -4.78
C LYS A 98 -1.82 10.31 -3.38
N ALA A 99 -1.33 9.37 -2.58
CA ALA A 99 -1.72 9.17 -1.19
C ALA A 99 -1.41 10.39 -0.32
N SER A 100 -0.29 11.08 -0.54
CA SER A 100 0.05 12.31 0.21
C SER A 100 -0.92 13.47 -0.05
N THR A 101 -1.44 13.53 -1.28
CA THR A 101 -2.39 14.56 -1.72
C THR A 101 -3.85 14.14 -1.59
N TYR A 102 -4.13 12.87 -1.28
CA TYR A 102 -5.50 12.37 -1.20
C TYR A 102 -6.27 13.06 -0.08
N ARG A 103 -7.46 13.56 -0.42
CA ARG A 103 -8.39 14.22 0.51
C ARG A 103 -9.79 13.68 0.22
N GLU A 104 -10.45 13.17 1.25
CA GLU A 104 -11.81 12.65 1.16
C GLU A 104 -12.75 13.55 1.96
N GLY A 105 -13.51 14.40 1.26
CA GLY A 105 -14.55 15.26 1.86
C GLY A 105 -14.07 16.17 3.01
N GLU A 106 -15.01 16.57 3.88
CA GLU A 106 -14.82 17.66 4.86
C GLU A 106 -14.12 17.28 6.18
N GLY A 107 -13.69 16.03 6.41
CA GLY A 107 -13.44 15.59 7.79
C GLY A 107 -12.10 14.95 8.12
N ARG A 108 -11.60 14.02 7.29
CA ARG A 108 -10.47 13.17 7.67
C ARG A 108 -9.55 12.91 6.49
N TYR A 109 -8.27 13.22 6.68
CA TYR A 109 -7.22 12.79 5.75
C TYR A 109 -6.07 12.18 6.54
N PHE A 110 -5.32 11.32 5.88
CA PHE A 110 -4.08 10.80 6.41
C PHE A 110 -2.91 11.58 5.83
N LYS A 111 -1.88 11.78 6.64
CA LYS A 111 -0.61 12.33 6.19
C LYS A 111 0.43 11.22 6.28
N ILE A 112 1.11 10.98 5.16
CA ILE A 112 2.33 10.16 5.16
C ILE A 112 3.38 10.96 5.94
N LYS A 113 3.88 10.40 7.04
CA LYS A 113 4.85 11.09 7.89
C LYS A 113 6.15 11.30 7.13
N ALA A 114 6.53 12.57 6.92
CA ALA A 114 7.77 12.95 6.28
C ALA A 114 8.97 12.42 7.09
N GLY A 115 9.95 11.81 6.41
CA GLY A 115 11.14 11.24 7.04
C GLY A 115 11.02 9.77 7.45
N THR A 116 9.84 9.15 7.33
CA THR A 116 9.71 7.70 7.48
C THR A 116 10.30 7.06 6.22
N LYS A 117 11.38 6.27 6.37
CA LYS A 117 11.94 5.50 5.24
C LYS A 117 10.89 4.49 4.80
N ALA A 118 10.18 4.75 3.70
CA ALA A 118 9.40 3.74 3.02
C ALA A 118 10.39 2.64 2.60
N LYS A 119 10.40 1.52 3.31
CA LYS A 119 11.29 0.40 2.97
C LYS A 119 10.68 -0.28 1.76
N CYS A 120 11.25 -0.03 0.60
CA CYS A 120 10.92 -0.73 -0.63
C CYS A 120 11.81 -1.97 -0.70
N LEU A 121 11.23 -3.17 -0.55
CA LEU A 121 11.96 -4.43 -0.67
C LEU A 121 11.39 -5.23 -1.83
N PRO A 122 12.24 -5.80 -2.70
CA PRO A 122 11.77 -6.65 -3.78
C PRO A 122 11.08 -7.90 -3.22
N VAL A 123 10.03 -8.33 -3.90
CA VAL A 123 9.24 -9.52 -3.59
C VAL A 123 9.29 -10.42 -4.81
N TYR A 124 9.66 -11.68 -4.62
CA TYR A 124 9.77 -12.69 -5.68
C TYR A 124 9.02 -13.94 -5.26
N ASN A 125 8.11 -14.41 -6.12
CA ASN A 125 7.35 -15.66 -6.02
C ASN A 125 6.90 -15.99 -4.60
N LYS A 126 6.30 -14.98 -3.94
CA LYS A 126 5.81 -15.10 -2.56
C LYS A 126 4.48 -15.85 -2.49
N TYR A 127 3.74 -15.85 -3.59
CA TYR A 127 2.43 -16.48 -3.73
C TYR A 127 2.53 -17.72 -4.62
N ASP A 128 1.50 -18.56 -4.58
CA ASP A 128 1.42 -19.75 -5.44
C ASP A 128 1.47 -19.37 -6.93
N VAL A 129 0.88 -18.23 -7.29
CA VAL A 129 1.14 -17.57 -8.57
C VAL A 129 2.49 -16.86 -8.58
N ASN A 130 3.27 -17.12 -9.62
CA ASN A 130 4.54 -16.45 -9.86
C ASN A 130 4.34 -14.93 -9.96
N THR A 131 5.00 -14.22 -9.06
CA THR A 131 4.86 -12.77 -8.92
C THR A 131 6.18 -12.11 -8.62
N THR A 132 6.41 -10.96 -9.22
CA THR A 132 7.55 -10.10 -8.91
C THR A 132 7.07 -8.68 -8.63
N GLY A 133 7.67 -8.04 -7.64
CA GLY A 133 7.17 -6.74 -7.20
C GLY A 133 7.94 -6.10 -6.07
N VAL A 134 7.32 -5.12 -5.43
CA VAL A 134 7.92 -4.37 -4.32
C VAL A 134 6.94 -4.28 -3.17
N SER A 135 7.43 -4.57 -1.96
CA SER A 135 6.73 -4.29 -0.73
C SER A 135 7.11 -2.93 -0.17
N ILE A 136 6.14 -2.19 0.36
CA ILE A 136 6.35 -0.94 1.09
C ILE A 136 5.68 -0.98 2.46
N THR A 137 6.38 -0.46 3.46
CA THR A 137 5.82 -0.20 4.79
C THR A 137 5.72 1.30 5.01
N LEU A 138 4.54 1.79 5.41
CA LEU A 138 4.26 3.21 5.59
C LEU A 138 3.58 3.47 6.92
N ASN A 139 3.95 4.58 7.57
CA ASN A 139 3.25 5.07 8.75
C ASN A 139 2.39 6.27 8.35
N LEU A 140 1.09 6.14 8.59
CA LEU A 140 0.08 7.15 8.33
C LEU A 140 -0.38 7.76 9.64
N ASN A 141 -0.28 9.08 9.74
CA ASN A 141 -0.86 9.82 10.85
C ASN A 141 -2.24 10.32 10.43
N THR A 142 -3.26 10.04 11.24
CA THR A 142 -4.58 10.65 11.02
C THR A 142 -4.54 12.11 11.43
N MET A 143 -5.02 12.99 10.58
CA MET A 143 -5.25 14.39 10.92
C MET A 143 -6.76 14.67 10.93
N TYR A 144 -7.23 15.31 11.99
CA TYR A 144 -8.57 15.89 12.07
C TYR A 144 -8.46 17.38 11.77
N PHE A 145 -9.37 17.92 10.96
CA PHE A 145 -9.68 19.35 11.00
C PHE A 145 -10.88 19.53 11.91
N ASP A 146 -10.67 20.16 13.06
CA ASP A 146 -11.78 20.84 13.73
C ASP A 146 -12.11 22.07 12.88
N ARG A 147 -13.27 22.05 12.22
CA ARG A 147 -13.91 23.30 11.79
C ARG A 147 -14.40 23.99 13.06
N PHE A 148 -13.65 24.99 13.50
CA PHE A 148 -14.17 26.01 14.42
C PHE A 148 -15.10 26.96 13.66
#